data_AF-A0A820PG28-F1
#
_entry.id   AF-A0A820PG28-F1
#
_cell.length_a   1.000
_cell.length_b   1.000
_cell.length_c   1.000
_cell.angle_alpha   90.00
_cell.angle_beta   90.00
_cell.angle_gamma   90.00
#
_symmetry.space_group_name_H-M   'P 1'
#
loop_
_entity.id
_entity.type
_entity.pdbx_description
1 polymer ?
#
loop_
_entity_poly.entity_id
_entity_poly.type
_entity_poly.pdbx_seq_one_letter_code
_entity_poly.pdbx_strand_id
1 'polypeptide(L)'
;MIHGIQDRLSAIFYAFTKYPSNIDISALLIDIKTSKVDNDPLLRSDSAFVTVLTDMINKTKCRAENIDPLHGDPKTLVDRLKHLRGIMYPSEVFQFSISSETQSCVANQAQRDNLSVKSALKHKDIDLVLHYLDKLKTLKDLLDVSIVRDSYENAIRSVK
;
A
#
# COMPACT_ATOMS: atom_id res chain seq x y z
N MET A 1 -16.68 -1.39 -8.59
CA MET A 1 -16.89 -2.29 -7.44
C MET A 1 -15.55 -2.92 -7.11
N ILE A 2 -15.03 -2.75 -5.88
CA ILE A 2 -13.72 -3.30 -5.49
C ILE A 2 -13.96 -4.71 -4.93
N HIS A 3 -13.48 -5.73 -5.62
CA HIS A 3 -13.57 -7.12 -5.17
C HIS A 3 -12.46 -7.45 -4.15
N GLY A 4 -12.76 -8.32 -3.17
CA GLY A 4 -11.78 -8.78 -2.17
C GLY A 4 -11.42 -7.75 -1.10
N ILE A 5 -12.28 -6.75 -0.85
CA ILE A 5 -12.02 -5.75 0.20
C ILE A 5 -11.99 -6.38 1.60
N GLN A 6 -12.81 -7.42 1.86
CA GLN A 6 -12.86 -8.10 3.16
C GLN A 6 -11.49 -8.63 3.60
N ASP A 7 -10.76 -9.26 2.68
CA ASP A 7 -9.46 -9.87 2.95
C ASP A 7 -8.40 -8.83 3.35
N ARG A 8 -8.63 -7.57 2.95
CA ARG A 8 -7.68 -6.46 3.12
C ARG A 8 -8.03 -5.54 4.29
N LEU A 9 -9.23 -5.67 4.86
CA LEU A 9 -9.67 -4.84 5.99
C LEU A 9 -8.70 -4.92 7.17
N SER A 10 -8.12 -6.10 7.42
CA SER A 10 -7.14 -6.31 8.51
C SER A 10 -5.92 -5.37 8.44
N ALA A 11 -5.56 -4.89 7.25
CA ALA A 11 -4.42 -3.99 7.03
C ALA A 11 -4.77 -2.50 7.15
N ILE A 12 -6.05 -2.14 7.23
CA ILE A 12 -6.49 -0.74 7.25
C ILE A 12 -6.49 -0.21 8.67
N PHE A 13 -5.84 0.94 8.88
CA PHE A 13 -5.88 1.69 10.13
C PHE A 13 -6.69 2.98 9.94
N TYR A 14 -7.62 3.25 10.85
CA TYR A 14 -8.49 4.43 10.78
C TYR A 14 -8.08 5.46 11.84
N ALA A 15 -7.55 6.58 11.38
CA ALA A 15 -7.17 7.71 12.22
C ALA A 15 -8.16 8.87 12.07
N PHE A 16 -8.59 9.44 13.18
CA PHE A 16 -9.60 10.51 13.22
C PHE A 16 -8.97 11.81 13.69
N THR A 17 -8.71 12.74 12.76
CA THR A 17 -7.93 13.95 13.05
C THR A 17 -8.74 15.21 13.37
N LYS A 18 -10.02 15.21 13.02
CA LYS A 18 -10.92 16.36 13.22
C LYS A 18 -11.77 16.25 14.49
N TYR A 19 -11.64 15.15 15.23
CA TYR A 19 -12.52 14.84 16.33
C TYR A 19 -11.75 14.89 17.66
N PRO A 20 -12.18 15.74 18.61
CA PRO A 20 -11.56 15.76 19.93
C PRO A 20 -11.74 14.40 20.63
N SER A 21 -10.87 14.11 21.59
CA SER A 21 -10.76 12.78 22.24
C SER A 21 -11.98 12.39 23.08
N ASN A 22 -12.88 13.33 23.38
CA ASN A 22 -14.11 13.12 24.13
C ASN A 22 -15.30 12.66 23.25
N ILE A 23 -15.15 12.60 21.93
CA ILE A 23 -16.20 12.15 21.02
C ILE A 23 -16.13 10.64 20.85
N ASP A 24 -17.26 9.97 21.10
CA ASP A 24 -17.44 8.57 20.75
C ASP A 24 -17.63 8.43 19.23
N ILE A 25 -16.53 8.14 18.54
CA ILE A 25 -16.53 7.94 17.09
C ILE A 25 -17.35 6.71 16.70
N SER A 26 -17.40 5.67 17.53
CA SER A 26 -18.16 4.46 17.21
C SER A 26 -19.66 4.78 17.16
N ALA A 27 -20.16 5.53 18.15
CA ALA A 27 -21.54 6.00 18.18
C ALA A 27 -21.86 6.90 16.96
N LEU A 28 -20.95 7.82 16.60
CA LEU A 28 -21.12 8.69 15.43
C LEU A 28 -21.20 7.89 14.13
N LEU A 29 -20.34 6.88 13.94
CA LEU A 29 -20.35 6.04 12.75
C LEU A 29 -21.61 5.17 12.66
N ILE A 30 -22.10 4.67 13.80
CA ILE A 30 -23.37 3.93 13.87
C ILE A 30 -24.52 4.86 13.46
N ASP A 31 -24.58 6.08 14.00
CA ASP A 31 -25.61 7.05 13.64
C ASP A 31 -25.57 7.40 12.15
N ILE A 32 -24.39 7.61 11.56
CA ILE A 32 -24.23 7.85 10.12
C ILE A 32 -24.76 6.64 9.32
N LYS A 33 -24.44 5.42 9.75
CA LYS A 33 -24.91 4.21 9.08
C LYS A 33 -26.44 4.15 9.09
N THR A 34 -27.06 4.33 10.26
CA THR A 34 -28.51 4.19 10.42
C THR A 34 -29.30 5.34 9.80
N SER A 35 -28.80 6.58 9.92
CA SER A 35 -29.53 7.77 9.47
C SER A 35 -29.35 8.06 7.98
N LYS A 36 -28.19 7.74 7.40
CA LYS A 36 -27.86 8.07 6.00
C LYS A 36 -27.74 6.84 5.12
N VAL A 37 -26.90 5.89 5.51
CA VAL A 37 -26.53 4.77 4.63
C VAL A 37 -27.68 3.78 4.46
N ASP A 38 -28.34 3.40 5.54
CA ASP A 38 -29.44 2.44 5.50
C ASP A 38 -30.70 3.01 4.81
N ASN A 39 -30.81 4.35 4.76
CA ASN A 39 -31.91 5.08 4.12
C ASN A 39 -31.64 5.47 2.65
N ASP A 40 -30.42 5.30 2.15
CA ASP A 40 -30.04 5.61 0.78
C ASP A 40 -29.80 4.31 -0.02
N PRO A 41 -30.68 3.96 -0.98
CA PRO A 41 -30.56 2.73 -1.76
C PRO A 41 -29.25 2.60 -2.55
N LEU A 42 -28.64 3.71 -2.98
CA LEU A 42 -27.38 3.69 -3.71
C LEU A 42 -26.23 3.37 -2.76
N LEU A 43 -26.17 4.03 -1.59
CA LEU A 43 -25.13 3.75 -0.60
C LEU A 43 -25.27 2.35 0.00
N ARG A 44 -26.50 1.91 0.25
CA ARG A 44 -26.78 0.57 0.78
C ARG A 44 -26.39 -0.55 -0.19
N SER A 45 -26.46 -0.30 -1.49
CA SER A 45 -26.11 -1.29 -2.51
C SER A 45 -24.61 -1.34 -2.81
N ASP A 46 -23.83 -0.33 -2.40
CA ASP A 46 -22.36 -0.38 -2.45
C ASP A 46 -21.80 -1.25 -1.32
N SER A 47 -21.64 -2.54 -1.64
CA SER A 47 -21.13 -3.54 -0.71
C SER A 47 -19.73 -3.22 -0.19
N ALA A 48 -18.88 -2.57 -0.99
CA ALA A 48 -17.52 -2.23 -0.58
C ALA A 48 -17.55 -1.09 0.45
N PHE A 49 -18.34 -0.05 0.19
CA PHE A 49 -18.54 1.05 1.12
C PHE A 49 -19.13 0.58 2.45
N VAL A 50 -20.21 -0.21 2.42
CA VAL A 50 -20.86 -0.75 3.62
C VAL A 50 -19.90 -1.64 4.42
N THR A 51 -19.08 -2.43 3.73
CA THR A 51 -18.07 -3.30 4.35
C THR A 51 -17.01 -2.48 5.09
N VAL A 52 -16.47 -1.43 4.45
CA VAL A 52 -15.48 -0.54 5.07
C VAL A 52 -16.08 0.23 6.24
N LEU A 53 -17.31 0.72 6.12
CA LEU A 53 -18.00 1.40 7.22
C LEU A 53 -18.23 0.48 8.41
N THR A 54 -18.60 -0.78 8.17
CA THR A 54 -18.76 -1.78 9.22
C THR A 54 -17.43 -2.10 9.91
N ASP A 55 -16.33 -2.20 9.16
CA ASP A 55 -14.99 -2.38 9.72
C ASP A 55 -14.54 -1.20 10.58
N MET A 56 -14.79 0.03 10.12
CA MET A 56 -14.56 1.25 10.90
C MET A 56 -15.31 1.24 12.23
N ILE A 57 -16.60 0.88 12.21
CA ILE A 57 -17.42 0.74 13.44
C ILE A 57 -16.80 -0.31 14.37
N ASN A 58 -16.44 -1.48 13.84
CA ASN A 58 -15.90 -2.57 14.67
C ASN A 58 -14.56 -2.20 15.32
N LYS A 59 -13.64 -1.55 14.58
CA LYS A 59 -12.34 -1.14 15.12
C LYS A 59 -12.43 -0.01 16.13
N THR A 60 -13.46 0.83 16.05
CA THR A 60 -13.66 1.96 16.97
C THR A 60 -14.39 1.58 18.27
N LYS A 61 -15.02 0.40 18.36
CA LYS A 61 -15.76 -0.06 19.55
C LYS A 61 -14.92 -0.12 20.83
N CYS A 62 -13.67 -0.59 20.74
CA CYS A 62 -12.80 -0.67 21.90
C CYS A 62 -12.16 0.68 22.21
N ARG A 63 -11.64 1.34 21.17
CA ARG A 63 -10.99 2.64 21.26
C ARG A 63 -10.88 3.25 19.87
N ALA A 64 -11.38 4.46 19.71
CA ALA A 64 -11.15 5.24 18.49
C ALA A 64 -9.77 5.90 18.52
N GLU A 65 -9.12 5.96 17.36
CA GLU A 65 -7.80 6.55 17.22
C GLU A 65 -7.91 8.03 16.83
N ASN A 66 -8.33 8.82 17.82
CA ASN A 66 -8.37 10.27 17.71
C ASN A 66 -6.95 10.81 17.83
N ILE A 67 -6.50 11.51 16.79
CA ILE A 67 -5.16 12.10 16.69
C ILE A 67 -5.33 13.61 16.55
N ASP A 68 -4.79 14.38 17.48
CA ASP A 68 -4.67 15.82 17.30
C ASP A 68 -3.33 16.14 16.64
N PRO A 69 -3.29 16.51 15.35
CA PRO A 69 -2.03 16.78 14.66
C PRO A 69 -1.37 18.10 15.08
N LEU A 70 -2.09 19.01 15.75
CA LEU A 70 -1.59 20.34 16.12
C LEU A 70 -1.15 20.40 17.59
N HIS A 71 -1.91 19.75 18.47
CA HIS A 71 -1.69 19.81 19.92
C HIS A 71 -1.50 18.43 20.57
N GLY A 72 -1.55 17.35 19.80
CA GLY A 72 -1.33 15.99 20.31
C GLY A 72 0.13 15.70 20.62
N ASP A 73 0.36 14.75 21.53
CA ASP A 73 1.69 14.23 21.82
C ASP A 73 2.10 13.16 20.78
N PRO A 74 3.18 13.39 19.99
CA PRO A 74 3.66 12.43 19.00
C PRO A 74 4.06 11.08 19.61
N LYS A 75 4.55 11.07 20.87
CA LYS A 75 4.98 9.83 21.53
C LYS A 75 3.79 8.91 21.77
N THR A 76 2.66 9.48 22.19
CA THR A 76 1.41 8.75 22.37
C THR A 76 0.95 8.07 21.07
N LEU A 77 1.07 8.73 19.91
CA LEU A 77 0.75 8.11 18.62
C LEU A 77 1.72 6.97 18.28
N VAL A 78 3.03 7.21 18.40
CA VAL A 78 4.07 6.20 18.13
C VAL A 78 3.88 4.98 19.02
N ASP A 79 3.60 5.18 20.31
CA ASP A 79 3.36 4.08 21.23
C ASP A 79 2.10 3.30 20.88
N ARG A 80 1.02 3.96 20.42
CA ARG A 80 -0.15 3.23 19.90
C ARG A 80 0.17 2.42 18.65
N LEU A 81 0.89 3.00 17.69
CA LEU A 81 1.29 2.32 16.46
C LEU A 81 2.11 1.05 16.74
N LYS A 82 2.97 1.05 17.77
CA LYS A 82 3.73 -0.14 18.19
C LYS A 82 2.86 -1.31 18.66
N HIS A 83 1.67 -1.03 19.20
CA HIS A 83 0.74 -2.05 19.71
C HIS A 83 -0.29 -2.49 18.67
N LEU A 84 -0.31 -1.85 17.49
CA LEU A 84 -1.10 -2.34 16.38
C LEU A 84 -0.49 -3.62 15.84
N ARG A 85 -1.33 -4.58 15.48
CA ARG A 85 -0.87 -5.74 14.73
C ARG A 85 -0.26 -5.23 13.43
N GLY A 86 0.99 -5.59 13.19
CA GLY A 86 1.65 -5.30 11.92
C GLY A 86 0.83 -5.86 10.76
N ILE A 87 0.97 -5.22 9.59
CA ILE A 87 0.37 -5.74 8.36
C ILE A 87 0.90 -7.16 8.16
N MET A 88 0.00 -8.14 8.12
CA MET A 88 0.36 -9.56 8.10
C MET A 88 1.09 -9.94 6.80
N TYR A 89 0.75 -9.27 5.69
CA TYR A 89 1.35 -9.46 4.38
C TYR A 89 1.70 -8.10 3.76
N PRO A 90 2.81 -7.44 4.18
CA PRO A 90 3.16 -6.11 3.69
C PRO A 90 3.33 -6.04 2.17
N SER A 91 3.88 -7.10 1.57
CA SER A 91 4.07 -7.24 0.12
C SER A 91 2.75 -7.10 -0.64
N GLU A 92 1.64 -7.64 -0.12
CA GLU A 92 0.33 -7.55 -0.77
C GLU A 92 -0.26 -6.15 -0.66
N VAL A 93 -0.08 -5.48 0.48
CA VAL A 93 -0.68 -4.15 0.72
C VAL A 93 0.07 -3.05 -0.04
N PHE A 94 1.39 -3.12 -0.06
CA PHE A 94 2.22 -2.12 -0.76
C PHE A 94 2.21 -2.30 -2.28
N GLN A 95 1.92 -3.49 -2.81
CA GLN A 95 1.81 -3.72 -4.26
C GLN A 95 0.71 -2.85 -4.90
N PHE A 96 -0.34 -2.50 -4.15
CA PHE A 96 -1.42 -1.61 -4.61
C PHE A 96 -1.13 -0.11 -4.49
N SER A 97 0.03 0.27 -3.93
CA SER A 97 0.44 1.68 -3.83
C SER A 97 1.10 2.19 -5.11
N ILE A 98 1.35 1.29 -6.08
CA ILE A 98 2.00 1.61 -7.35
C ILE A 98 0.90 1.95 -8.36
N SER A 99 0.72 3.25 -8.63
CA SER A 99 -0.19 3.71 -9.68
C SER A 99 0.23 3.17 -11.06
N SER A 100 -0.66 3.20 -12.05
CA SER A 100 -0.35 2.86 -13.45
C SER A 100 0.87 3.62 -13.97
N GLU A 101 1.02 4.88 -13.59
CA GLU A 101 2.14 5.74 -13.96
C GLU A 101 3.43 5.23 -13.30
N THR A 102 3.36 4.88 -12.02
CA THR A 102 4.51 4.36 -11.27
C THR A 102 4.95 3.00 -11.82
N GLN A 103 4.01 2.11 -12.15
CA GLN A 103 4.27 0.84 -12.82
C GLN A 103 4.98 1.06 -14.17
N SER A 104 4.51 2.04 -14.95
CA SER A 104 5.11 2.40 -16.23
C SER A 104 6.53 2.97 -16.05
N CYS A 105 6.77 3.79 -15.02
CA CYS A 105 8.11 4.29 -14.70
C CYS A 105 9.08 3.16 -14.33
N VAL A 106 8.63 2.20 -13.50
CA VAL A 106 9.43 1.03 -13.11
C VAL A 106 9.75 0.16 -14.32
N ALA A 107 8.78 -0.10 -15.19
CA ALA A 107 8.97 -0.84 -16.44
C ALA A 107 9.99 -0.16 -17.35
N ASN A 108 9.86 1.16 -17.55
CA ASN A 108 10.80 1.94 -18.34
C ASN A 108 12.22 1.91 -17.75
N GLN A 109 12.35 1.98 -16.43
CA GLN A 109 13.66 1.87 -15.77
C GLN A 109 14.29 0.49 -16.00
N ALA A 110 13.54 -0.59 -15.79
CA ALA A 110 14.01 -1.95 -16.00
C ALA A 110 14.46 -2.19 -17.46
N GLN A 111 13.70 -1.65 -18.43
CA GLN A 111 14.07 -1.71 -19.84
C GLN A 111 15.35 -0.92 -20.15
N ARG A 112 15.51 0.29 -19.59
CA ARG A 112 16.73 1.10 -19.75
C ARG A 112 17.95 0.40 -19.16
N ASP A 113 17.83 -0.20 -17.99
CA ASP A 113 18.93 -0.91 -17.35
C ASP A 113 19.32 -2.15 -18.17
N ASN A 114 18.36 -2.89 -18.74
CA ASN A 114 18.65 -4.00 -19.64
C ASN A 114 19.40 -3.55 -20.92
N LEU A 115 18.97 -2.45 -21.54
CA LEU A 115 19.68 -1.85 -22.67
C LEU A 115 21.11 -1.40 -22.29
N SER A 116 21.27 -0.88 -21.08
CA SER A 116 22.56 -0.44 -20.55
C SER A 116 23.51 -1.62 -20.31
N VAL A 117 23.01 -2.76 -19.82
CA VAL A 117 23.77 -4.02 -19.75
C VAL A 117 24.27 -4.43 -21.14
N LYS A 118 23.39 -4.45 -22.15
CA LYS A 118 23.77 -4.81 -23.53
C LYS A 118 24.81 -3.86 -24.11
N SER A 119 24.68 -2.56 -23.85
CA SER A 119 25.65 -1.56 -24.29
C SER A 119 27.00 -1.75 -23.60
N ALA A 120 27.02 -1.93 -22.27
CA ALA A 120 28.25 -2.14 -21.50
C ALA A 120 28.97 -3.43 -21.92
N LEU A 121 28.23 -4.51 -22.18
CA LEU A 121 28.76 -5.76 -22.75
C LEU A 121 29.44 -5.53 -24.10
N LYS A 122 28.84 -4.73 -24.99
CA LYS A 122 29.43 -4.39 -26.30
C LYS A 122 30.78 -3.69 -26.16
N HIS A 123 30.95 -2.89 -25.10
CA HIS A 123 32.18 -2.18 -24.79
C HIS A 123 33.14 -2.95 -23.88
N LYS A 124 32.77 -4.19 -23.46
CA LYS A 124 33.52 -5.03 -22.51
C LYS A 124 33.77 -4.35 -21.15
N ASP A 125 32.88 -3.44 -20.76
CA ASP A 125 32.94 -2.76 -19.48
C ASP A 125 32.22 -3.59 -18.42
N ILE A 126 32.97 -4.53 -17.82
CA ILE A 126 32.41 -5.55 -16.92
C ILE A 126 31.91 -4.95 -15.61
N ASP A 127 32.59 -3.92 -15.08
CA ASP A 127 32.17 -3.24 -13.85
C ASP A 127 30.81 -2.56 -14.06
N LEU A 128 30.62 -1.94 -15.22
CA LEU A 128 29.36 -1.31 -15.58
C LEU A 128 28.24 -2.33 -15.81
N VAL A 129 28.55 -3.50 -16.38
CA VAL A 129 27.60 -4.63 -16.49
C VAL A 129 27.14 -5.10 -15.11
N LEU A 130 28.07 -5.31 -14.17
CA LEU A 130 27.75 -5.75 -12.81
C LEU A 130 26.89 -4.73 -12.08
N HIS A 131 27.21 -3.44 -12.21
CA HIS A 131 26.42 -2.35 -11.62
C HIS A 131 24.94 -2.36 -12.07
N TYR A 132 24.68 -2.51 -13.37
CA TYR A 132 23.30 -2.55 -13.87
C TYR A 132 22.59 -3.86 -13.53
N LEU A 133 23.31 -4.98 -13.45
CA LEU A 133 22.74 -6.26 -12.99
C LEU A 133 22.35 -6.21 -11.51
N ASP A 134 23.19 -5.63 -10.65
CA ASP A 134 22.89 -5.48 -9.22
C ASP A 134 21.70 -4.54 -9.00
N LYS A 135 21.59 -3.47 -9.79
CA LYS A 135 20.40 -2.62 -9.80
C LYS A 135 19.13 -3.39 -10.16
N LEU A 136 19.15 -4.16 -11.26
CA LEU A 136 18.01 -4.97 -11.68
C LEU A 136 17.66 -6.05 -10.65
N LYS A 137 18.66 -6.68 -10.03
CA LYS A 137 18.48 -7.66 -8.97
C LYS A 137 17.81 -7.04 -7.75
N THR A 138 18.34 -5.91 -7.29
CA THR A 138 17.77 -5.15 -6.16
C THR A 138 16.33 -4.78 -6.44
N LEU A 139 16.03 -4.28 -7.65
CA LEU A 139 14.68 -3.92 -8.05
C LEU A 139 13.74 -5.14 -8.08
N LYS A 140 14.20 -6.29 -8.60
CA LYS A 140 13.46 -7.56 -8.62
C LYS A 140 13.18 -8.08 -7.20
N ASP A 141 14.14 -7.96 -6.30
CA ASP A 141 14.01 -8.46 -4.92
C ASP A 141 13.08 -7.57 -4.09
N LEU A 142 12.98 -6.27 -4.42
CA LEU A 142 12.08 -5.32 -3.77
C LEU A 142 10.66 -5.31 -4.35
N LEU A 143 10.51 -5.55 -5.65
CA LEU A 143 9.25 -5.48 -6.38
C LEU A 143 8.96 -6.81 -7.08
N ASP A 144 7.97 -7.55 -6.57
CA ASP A 144 7.47 -8.76 -7.25
C ASP A 144 6.55 -8.38 -8.43
N VAL A 145 7.15 -7.84 -9.49
CA VAL A 145 6.48 -7.47 -10.74
C VAL A 145 7.13 -8.25 -11.89
N SER A 146 6.29 -8.92 -12.69
CA SER A 146 6.75 -9.78 -13.80
C SER A 146 7.73 -9.08 -14.74
N ILE A 147 7.47 -7.83 -15.12
CA ILE A 147 8.31 -7.09 -16.05
C ILE A 147 9.74 -6.85 -15.55
N VAL A 148 9.93 -6.67 -14.24
CA VAL A 148 11.25 -6.50 -13.62
C VAL A 148 11.98 -7.83 -13.59
N ARG A 149 11.26 -8.91 -13.23
CA ARG A 149 11.77 -10.28 -13.23
C ARG A 149 12.26 -10.69 -14.62
N ASP A 150 11.42 -10.50 -15.64
CA ASP A 150 11.74 -10.80 -17.03
C ASP A 150 12.93 -9.98 -17.54
N SER A 151 12.99 -8.70 -17.16
CA SER A 151 14.10 -7.81 -17.52
C SER A 151 15.43 -8.26 -16.90
N TYR A 152 15.43 -8.69 -15.64
CA TYR A 152 16.61 -9.24 -14.97
C TYR A 152 17.06 -10.57 -15.61
N GLU A 153 16.14 -11.50 -15.82
CA GLU A 153 16.45 -12.78 -16.46
C GLU A 153 17.02 -12.61 -17.87
N ASN A 154 16.46 -11.70 -18.66
CA ASN A 154 16.96 -11.36 -20.00
C ASN A 154 18.36 -10.73 -19.95
N ALA A 155 18.64 -9.88 -18.94
CA ALA A 155 19.97 -9.28 -18.77
C ALA A 155 21.00 -10.36 -18.41
N ILE A 156 20.69 -11.27 -17.48
CA ILE A 156 21.58 -12.39 -17.11
C ILE A 156 21.85 -13.31 -18.31
N ARG A 157 20.83 -13.62 -19.12
CA ARG A 157 21.00 -14.42 -20.35
C ARG A 157 21.92 -13.74 -21.37
N SER A 158 22.01 -12.41 -21.36
CA SER A 158 22.86 -11.66 -22.29
C SER A 158 24.35 -11.67 -21.88
N VAL A 159 24.65 -12.00 -20.62
CA VAL A 159 26.02 -12.08 -20.08
C VAL A 159 26.59 -13.49 -20.16
N LYS A 160 25.75 -14.52 -20.29
CA LYS A 160 26.15 -15.91 -20.55
C LYS A 160 26.54 -16.11 -22.00
#